data_AF-A0A853I0C6-F1
#
_entry.id   AF-A0A853I0C6-F1
#
_cell.length_a   1.000
_cell.length_b   1.000
_cell.length_c   1.000
_cell.angle_alpha   90.00
_cell.angle_beta   90.00
_cell.angle_gamma   90.00
#
_symmetry.space_group_name_H-M   'P 1'
#
loop_
_entity.id
_entity.type
_entity.pdbx_description
1 polymer ?
#
loop_
_entity_poly.entity_id
_entity_poly.type
_entity_poly.pdbx_seq_one_letter_code
_entity_poly.pdbx_strand_id
1 'polypeptide(L)'
;MANHSFTHEKRLIPRHHLTEYLTVYNGYTDRAMGFIGNISTQGLMLISELPIMTGAEYQLLIKLPNNAGVIDFIAVCLWCKADVDQRYFDSGFEIIHTHRGIEDIVESLKHYFSFKD
;
A
#
# COMPACT_ATOMS: atom_id res chain seq x y z
N MET A 1 3.00 -20.42 -27.87
CA MET A 1 1.59 -20.30 -27.46
C MET A 1 1.50 -20.57 -25.97
N ALA A 2 1.25 -19.53 -25.18
CA ALA A 2 0.67 -19.62 -23.83
C ALA A 2 0.08 -18.23 -23.55
N ASN A 3 -1.17 -18.03 -23.98
CA ASN A 3 -1.98 -16.89 -23.58
C ASN A 3 -2.35 -17.09 -22.11
N HIS A 4 -1.61 -16.49 -21.19
CA HIS A 4 -2.14 -16.21 -19.86
C HIS A 4 -2.79 -14.83 -19.90
N SER A 5 -4.02 -14.80 -20.41
CA SER A 5 -4.95 -13.71 -20.09
C SER A 5 -5.18 -13.77 -18.58
N PHE A 6 -4.64 -12.81 -17.84
CA PHE A 6 -5.10 -12.53 -16.49
C PHE A 6 -6.49 -11.89 -16.61
N THR A 7 -7.51 -12.72 -16.49
CA THR A 7 -8.90 -12.26 -16.32
C THR A 7 -8.94 -11.29 -15.15
N HIS A 8 -9.39 -10.06 -15.41
CA HIS A 8 -9.65 -9.01 -14.43
C HIS A 8 -10.89 -9.38 -13.59
N GLU A 9 -10.83 -10.50 -12.88
CA GLU A 9 -11.80 -10.78 -11.83
C GLU A 9 -11.46 -9.85 -10.66
N LYS A 10 -12.29 -8.83 -10.45
CA LYS A 10 -12.14 -7.89 -9.33
C LYS A 10 -12.04 -8.68 -8.04
N ARG A 11 -10.86 -8.73 -7.43
CA ARG A 11 -10.65 -9.40 -6.15
C ARG A 11 -11.38 -8.61 -5.08
N LEU A 12 -12.43 -9.20 -4.51
CA LEU A 12 -13.10 -8.64 -3.35
C LEU A 12 -12.24 -8.92 -2.12
N ILE A 13 -11.94 -7.87 -1.33
CA ILE A 13 -11.20 -8.01 -0.07
C ILE A 13 -12.18 -8.50 1.01
N PRO A 14 -11.96 -9.68 1.61
CA PRO A 14 -12.71 -10.07 2.80
C PRO A 14 -12.31 -9.20 3.99
N ARG A 15 -13.27 -8.80 4.83
CA ARG A 15 -13.02 -7.91 5.99
C ARG A 15 -11.88 -8.39 6.91
N HIS A 16 -11.75 -9.70 7.10
CA HIS A 16 -10.71 -10.28 7.96
C HIS A 16 -9.29 -10.18 7.36
N HIS A 17 -9.18 -9.98 6.04
CA HIS A 17 -7.90 -9.78 5.35
C HIS A 17 -7.55 -8.30 5.15
N LEU A 18 -8.46 -7.36 5.44
CA LEU A 18 -8.25 -5.93 5.14
C LEU A 18 -6.92 -5.40 5.72
N THR A 19 -6.58 -5.79 6.95
CA THR A 19 -5.33 -5.36 7.58
C THR A 19 -4.10 -5.75 6.77
N GLU A 20 -4.09 -6.93 6.14
CA GLU A 20 -2.98 -7.37 5.29
C GLU A 20 -2.84 -6.49 4.04
N TYR A 21 -3.96 -6.15 3.41
CA TYR A 21 -4.00 -5.21 2.26
C TYR A 21 -3.60 -3.78 2.62
N LEU A 22 -3.78 -3.38 3.89
CA LEU A 22 -3.43 -2.05 4.36
C LEU A 22 -2.01 -1.96 4.93
N THR A 23 -1.36 -3.07 5.27
CA THR A 23 -0.04 -3.01 5.93
C THR A 23 1.07 -2.82 4.91
N VAL A 24 1.90 -1.80 5.10
CA VAL A 24 3.09 -1.54 4.30
C VAL A 24 4.33 -1.98 5.06
N TYR A 25 5.19 -2.75 4.40
CA TYR A 25 6.46 -3.23 4.93
C TYR A 25 7.63 -2.56 4.22
N ASN A 26 8.74 -2.42 4.94
CA ASN A 26 10.02 -2.06 4.38
C ASN A 26 10.59 -3.26 3.60
N GLY A 27 10.90 -3.08 2.32
CA GLY A 27 11.36 -4.16 1.44
C GLY A 27 12.72 -4.74 1.77
N TYR A 28 13.59 -3.98 2.46
CA TYR A 28 14.93 -4.45 2.84
C TYR A 28 14.94 -5.19 4.17
N THR A 29 14.11 -4.74 5.13
CA THR A 29 14.13 -5.26 6.51
C THR A 29 12.96 -6.18 6.83
N ASP A 30 11.97 -6.24 5.93
CA ASP A 30 10.71 -6.97 6.09
C ASP A 30 9.89 -6.54 7.32
N ARG A 31 10.19 -5.38 7.90
CA ARG A 31 9.49 -4.81 9.06
C ARG A 31 8.29 -3.99 8.60
N ALA A 32 7.18 -4.12 9.31
CA ALA A 32 6.02 -3.25 9.10
C ALA A 32 6.41 -1.79 9.38
N MET A 33 6.06 -0.90 8.45
CA MET A 33 6.29 0.54 8.57
C MET A 33 5.03 1.29 8.99
N GLY A 34 3.85 0.77 8.65
CA GLY A 34 2.59 1.41 8.96
C GLY A 34 1.44 0.90 8.10
N PHE A 35 0.37 1.67 8.06
CA PHE A 35 -0.85 1.36 7.31
C PHE A 35 -1.12 2.39 6.21
N ILE A 36 -1.70 1.94 5.11
CA ILE A 36 -2.20 2.80 4.04
C ILE A 36 -3.38 3.61 4.59
N GLY A 37 -3.23 4.93 4.64
CA GLY A 37 -4.33 5.87 4.88
C GLY A 37 -5.07 6.24 3.60
N ASN A 38 -4.35 6.36 2.48
CA ASN A 38 -4.90 6.56 1.13
C ASN A 38 -3.91 6.03 0.09
N ILE A 39 -4.39 5.62 -1.09
CA ILE A 39 -3.55 5.13 -2.18
C ILE A 39 -4.13 5.48 -3.57
N SER A 40 -3.25 5.85 -4.49
CA SER A 40 -3.50 5.94 -5.92
C SER A 40 -2.41 5.18 -6.68
N THR A 41 -2.50 5.16 -8.01
CA THR A 41 -1.42 4.60 -8.84
C THR A 41 -0.15 5.45 -8.85
N GLN A 42 -0.21 6.70 -8.37
CA GLN A 42 0.93 7.62 -8.33
C GLN A 42 1.54 7.78 -6.92
N GLY A 43 0.86 7.32 -5.87
CA GLY A 43 1.29 7.64 -4.51
C GLY A 43 0.44 6.99 -3.44
N LEU A 44 0.89 7.14 -2.19
CA LEU A 44 0.13 6.74 -1.02
C LEU A 44 0.36 7.68 0.15
N MET A 45 -0.54 7.63 1.11
CA MET A 45 -0.34 8.17 2.46
C MET A 45 -0.12 6.98 3.41
N LEU A 46 0.98 7.02 4.16
CA LEU A 46 1.32 6.05 5.20
C LEU A 46 1.05 6.65 6.58
N ILE A 47 0.32 5.92 7.40
CA ILE A 47 0.11 6.21 8.83
C ILE A 47 1.08 5.31 9.60
N SER A 48 1.97 5.89 10.39
CA SER A 48 3.10 5.19 11.04
C SER A 48 3.31 5.65 12.47
N GLU A 49 3.85 4.78 13.34
CA GLU A 49 4.20 5.14 14.72
C GLU A 49 5.51 5.95 14.80
N LEU A 50 6.40 5.74 13.84
CA LEU A 50 7.71 6.39 13.79
C LEU A 50 7.76 7.37 12.61
N PRO A 51 8.42 8.53 12.76
CA PRO A 51 8.55 9.49 11.68
C PRO A 51 9.34 8.89 10.50
N ILE A 52 8.88 9.19 9.29
CA ILE A 52 9.54 8.81 8.04
C ILE A 52 10.47 9.93 7.57
N MET A 53 11.65 9.55 7.08
CA MET A 53 12.61 10.51 6.53
C MET A 53 12.11 11.06 5.20
N THR A 54 11.93 12.38 5.11
CA THR A 54 11.53 13.06 3.87
C THR A 54 12.69 13.14 2.88
N GLY A 55 12.38 13.08 1.59
CA GLY A 55 13.33 13.07 0.48
C GLY A 55 14.04 11.72 0.27
N ALA A 56 13.84 10.74 1.14
CA ALA A 56 14.40 9.41 1.01
C ALA A 56 13.53 8.51 0.12
N GLU A 57 14.21 7.65 -0.65
CA GLU A 57 13.62 6.57 -1.44
C GLU A 57 13.48 5.31 -0.57
N TYR A 58 12.34 4.63 -0.70
CA TYR A 58 12.03 3.42 0.03
C TYR A 58 11.56 2.33 -0.92
N GLN A 59 12.11 1.11 -0.76
CA GLN A 59 11.48 -0.10 -1.27
C GLN A 59 10.37 -0.50 -0.30
N LEU A 60 9.15 -0.58 -0.79
CA LEU A 60 7.95 -0.85 -0.01
C LEU A 60 7.25 -2.10 -0.52
N LEU A 61 6.64 -2.85 0.38
CA LEU A 61 5.90 -4.08 0.08
C LEU A 61 4.51 -4.05 0.70
N ILE A 62 3.53 -4.60 -0.02
CA ILE A 62 2.24 -5.05 0.52
C ILE A 62 2.21 -6.57 0.39
N LYS A 63 1.95 -7.28 1.49
CA LYS A 63 1.86 -8.74 1.51
C LYS A 63 0.42 -9.16 1.34
N LEU A 64 0.12 -9.92 0.28
CA LEU A 64 -1.23 -10.41 0.02
C LEU A 64 -1.56 -11.62 0.92
N PRO A 65 -2.83 -11.78 1.34
CA PRO A 65 -3.22 -12.87 2.19
C PRO A 65 -3.05 -14.24 1.52
N ASN A 66 -3.05 -15.29 2.35
CA ASN A 66 -2.97 -16.69 1.91
C ASN A 66 -1.75 -16.98 1.02
N ASN A 67 -0.65 -16.25 1.22
CA ASN A 67 0.57 -16.33 0.41
C ASN A 67 0.32 -16.08 -1.09
N ALA A 68 -0.68 -15.27 -1.44
CA ALA A 68 -1.01 -14.95 -2.83
C ALA A 68 0.07 -14.09 -3.53
N GLY A 69 1.09 -13.65 -2.80
CA GLY A 69 2.24 -12.93 -3.31
C GLY A 69 2.51 -11.64 -2.57
N VAL A 70 3.40 -10.83 -3.13
CA VAL A 70 3.74 -9.50 -2.65
C VAL A 70 3.60 -8.50 -3.79
N ILE A 71 3.24 -7.28 -3.45
CA ILE A 71 3.26 -6.14 -4.37
C ILE A 71 4.35 -5.21 -3.88
N ASP A 72 5.39 -5.06 -4.69
CA ASP A 72 6.56 -4.26 -4.38
C ASP A 72 6.65 -3.04 -5.29
N PHE A 73 7.05 -1.93 -4.70
CA PHE A 73 7.19 -0.66 -5.38
C PHE A 73 8.21 0.22 -4.68
N ILE A 74 8.75 1.19 -5.41
CA ILE A 74 9.70 2.17 -4.92
C ILE A 74 8.98 3.52 -4.83
N ALA A 75 9.09 4.18 -3.69
CA ALA A 75 8.46 5.47 -3.46
C ALA A 75 9.35 6.44 -2.67
N VAL A 76 9.19 7.73 -2.93
CA VAL A 76 9.90 8.81 -2.23
C VAL A 76 8.95 9.48 -1.24
N CYS A 77 9.39 9.63 0.01
CA CYS A 77 8.62 10.37 1.00
C CYS A 77 8.73 11.88 0.73
N LEU A 78 7.61 12.54 0.44
CA LEU A 78 7.56 13.98 0.14
C LEU A 78 7.40 14.84 1.40
N TRP A 79 6.66 14.34 2.39
CA TRP A 79 6.37 15.03 3.64
C TRP A 79 6.07 14.02 4.74
N CYS A 80 6.34 14.41 5.99
CA CYS A 80 5.98 13.66 7.20
C CYS A 80 5.48 14.65 8.26
N LYS A 81 4.32 14.39 8.86
CA LYS A 81 3.66 15.26 9.84
C LYS A 81 3.11 14.42 10.99
N ALA A 82 3.29 14.89 12.22
CA ALA A 82 2.62 14.28 13.36
C ALA A 82 1.10 14.52 13.26
N ASP A 83 0.31 13.51 13.61
CA ASP A 83 -1.14 13.61 13.77
C ASP A 83 -1.49 14.45 15.02
N VAL A 84 -2.76 14.86 15.16
CA VAL A 84 -3.27 15.76 16.21
C VAL A 84 -2.90 15.30 17.61
N ASP A 85 -2.95 13.98 17.85
CA ASP A 85 -2.63 13.37 19.15
C ASP A 85 -1.13 13.05 19.32
N GLN A 86 -0.29 13.37 18.33
CA GLN A 86 1.17 13.16 18.29
C GLN A 86 1.64 11.70 18.50
N ARG A 87 0.73 10.73 18.43
CA ARG A 87 1.05 9.29 18.53
C ARG A 87 1.47 8.67 17.22
N TYR A 88 1.01 9.25 16.11
CA TYR A 88 1.24 8.75 14.77
C TYR A 88 1.75 9.86 13.88
N PHE A 89 2.32 9.45 12.75
CA PHE A 89 2.81 10.31 11.69
C PHE A 89 2.13 9.92 10.39
N ASP A 90 1.55 10.91 9.73
CA ASP A 90 1.13 10.83 8.34
C ASP A 90 2.32 11.18 7.44
N SER A 91 2.59 10.33 6.46
CA SER A 91 3.65 10.54 5.48
C SER A 91 3.12 10.35 4.07
N GLY A 92 3.32 11.35 3.21
CA GLY A 92 2.93 11.28 1.80
C GLY A 92 4.06 10.79 0.93
N PHE A 93 3.79 9.79 0.11
CA PHE A 93 4.74 9.17 -0.80
C PHE A 93 4.33 9.35 -2.26
N GLU A 94 5.31 9.64 -3.11
CA GLU A 94 5.21 9.51 -4.57
C GLU A 94 5.82 8.18 -5.00
N ILE A 95 5.07 7.38 -5.76
CA ILE A 95 5.56 6.13 -6.34
C ILE A 95 6.36 6.47 -7.59
N ILE A 96 7.66 6.17 -7.58
CA ILE A 96 8.58 6.45 -8.69
C ILE A 96 8.80 5.22 -9.57
N HIS A 97 8.70 4.02 -9.00
CA HIS A 97 8.71 2.76 -9.73
C HIS A 97 7.66 1.81 -9.16
N THR A 98 6.82 1.28 -10.04
CA THR A 98 5.87 0.23 -9.68
C THR A 98 6.14 -1.02 -10.50
N HIS A 99 6.03 -2.17 -9.87
CA HIS A 99 5.83 -3.42 -10.57
C HIS A 99 4.33 -3.65 -10.81
N ARG A 100 3.95 -4.87 -11.17
CA ARG A 100 2.54 -5.23 -11.36
C ARG A 100 1.79 -5.23 -10.02
N GLY A 101 0.51 -4.86 -10.04
CA GLY A 101 -0.40 -5.08 -8.91
C GLY A 101 -0.82 -3.84 -8.12
N ILE A 102 -0.16 -2.68 -8.28
CA ILE A 102 -0.63 -1.43 -7.63
C ILE A 102 -2.04 -1.06 -8.10
N GLU A 103 -2.32 -1.17 -9.40
CA GLU A 103 -3.66 -0.95 -9.96
C GLU A 103 -4.70 -1.88 -9.33
N ASP A 104 -4.37 -3.18 -9.18
CA ASP A 104 -5.25 -4.17 -8.56
C ASP A 104 -5.56 -3.81 -7.11
N ILE A 105 -4.57 -3.33 -6.34
CA ILE A 105 -4.76 -2.90 -4.95
C ILE A 105 -5.64 -1.66 -4.88
N VAL A 106 -5.36 -0.66 -5.71
CA VAL A 106 -6.14 0.57 -5.78
C VAL A 106 -7.60 0.23 -6.11
N GLU A 107 -7.85 -0.65 -7.08
CA GLU A 107 -9.19 -1.08 -7.44
C GLU A 107 -9.87 -1.90 -6.33
N SER A 108 -9.13 -2.83 -5.71
CA SER A 108 -9.66 -3.70 -4.64
C SER A 108 -10.06 -2.89 -3.40
N LEU A 109 -9.22 -1.93 -2.98
CA LEU A 109 -9.51 -1.03 -1.86
C LEU A 109 -10.66 -0.07 -2.19
N LYS A 110 -10.69 0.49 -3.41
CA LYS A 110 -11.83 1.30 -3.87
C LYS A 110 -13.13 0.52 -3.82
N HIS A 111 -13.13 -0.74 -4.26
CA HIS A 111 -14.32 -1.58 -4.19
C HIS A 111 -14.74 -1.86 -2.75
N TYR A 112 -13.77 -2.18 -1.89
CA TYR A 112 -14.03 -2.47 -0.48
C TYR A 112 -14.66 -1.30 0.26
N PHE A 113 -14.18 -0.07 0.02
CA PHE A 113 -14.70 1.14 0.65
C PHE A 113 -15.87 1.79 -0.10
N SER A 114 -16.26 1.28 -1.27
CA SER A 114 -17.46 1.76 -1.93
C SER A 114 -18.67 1.33 -1.10
N PHE A 115 -19.45 2.32 -0.66
CA PHE A 115 -20.77 2.05 -0.08
C PHE A 115 -21.64 1.47 -1.20
N LYS A 116 -22.01 0.20 -1.07
CA LYS A 116 -23.11 -0.39 -1.84
C LYS A 116 -24.32 -0.39 -0.91
N ASP A 117 -25.34 0.36 -1.29
CA ASP A 117 -26.68 0.28 -0.70
C ASP A 117 -27.29 -1.12 -0.88
#